data_AF-A0A2U1F7J2-F1
#
_entry.id   AF-A0A2U1F7J2-F1
#
_cell.length_a   1.000
_cell.length_b   1.000
_cell.length_c   1.000
_cell.angle_alpha   90.00
_cell.angle_beta   90.00
_cell.angle_gamma   90.00
#
_symmetry.space_group_name_H-M   'P 1'
#
loop_
_entity.id
_entity.type
_entity.pdbx_description
1 polymer ?
#
loop_
_entity_poly.entity_id
_entity_poly.type
_entity_poly.pdbx_seq_one_letter_code
_entity_poly.pdbx_strand_id
1 'polypeptide(L)'
;MFGTAPNTGPGGGTVVTGERWVARLDAAGGDVAGLLAHAGGLDVWERHDESIVVAADEDHLAELERRGLARVERLEPVTEFLDRHQGETR
;
A
#
# COMPACT_ATOMS: atom_id res chain seq x y z
N MET A 1 31.85 32.90 16.04
CA MET A 1 31.63 33.73 14.84
C MET A 1 30.89 32.84 13.84
N PHE A 2 29.63 33.15 13.54
CA PHE A 2 28.69 32.31 12.77
C PHE A 2 28.92 32.43 11.26
N GLY A 3 28.64 31.36 10.51
CA GLY A 3 28.55 31.29 9.04
C GLY A 3 29.01 29.91 8.57
N THR A 4 28.27 29.07 7.86
CA THR A 4 27.10 29.27 6.98
C THR A 4 26.34 27.94 6.93
N ALA A 5 25.02 27.96 7.12
CA ALA A 5 24.17 26.80 6.87
C ALA A 5 23.94 26.62 5.35
N PRO A 6 23.99 25.40 4.79
CA PRO A 6 23.38 25.16 3.50
C PRO A 6 21.85 25.08 3.69
N ASN A 7 21.17 26.09 3.17
CA ASN A 7 19.73 26.07 2.95
C ASN A 7 19.44 25.08 1.80
N THR A 8 18.80 23.96 2.11
CA THR A 8 18.23 23.04 1.11
C THR A 8 16.73 22.95 1.34
N GLY A 9 15.99 23.67 0.48
CA GLY A 9 14.67 23.35 -0.09
C GLY A 9 13.52 22.91 0.82
N PRO A 10 12.40 23.67 0.87
CA PRO A 10 11.14 23.15 1.40
C PRO A 10 10.49 22.29 0.32
N GLY A 11 10.37 21.00 0.58
CA GLY A 11 9.73 20.08 -0.36
C GLY A 11 10.25 18.67 -0.17
N GLY A 12 10.09 18.13 1.04
CA GLY A 12 10.07 16.68 1.24
C GLY A 12 8.86 16.12 0.49
N GLY A 13 8.94 16.06 -0.84
CA GLY A 13 8.23 15.04 -1.57
C GLY A 13 8.83 13.75 -1.06
N THR A 14 8.10 13.05 -0.18
CA THR A 14 8.40 11.67 0.17
C THR A 14 8.65 10.96 -1.14
N VAL A 15 9.91 10.65 -1.43
CA VAL A 15 10.18 9.65 -2.45
C VAL A 15 9.57 8.41 -1.82
N VAL A 16 8.41 8.01 -2.31
CA VAL A 16 7.79 6.75 -1.93
C VAL A 16 8.69 5.68 -2.55
N THR A 17 9.83 5.43 -1.91
CA THR A 17 10.74 4.32 -2.19
C THR A 17 10.33 3.10 -1.35
N GLY A 18 9.03 2.96 -1.08
CA GLY A 18 8.51 1.76 -0.46
C GLY A 18 8.45 0.68 -1.52
N GLU A 19 9.00 -0.50 -1.24
CA GLU A 19 8.65 -1.69 -2.01
C GLU A 19 7.13 -1.79 -2.00
N ARG A 20 6.50 -1.79 -3.18
CA ARG A 20 5.06 -2.02 -3.28
C ARG A 20 4.78 -3.48 -3.01
N TRP A 21 3.82 -3.73 -2.14
CA TRP A 21 3.38 -5.06 -1.74
C TRP A 21 1.97 -5.34 -2.25
N VAL A 22 1.76 -6.58 -2.65
CA VAL A 22 0.43 -7.16 -2.85
C VAL A 22 -0.03 -7.68 -1.49
N ALA A 23 -1.14 -7.14 -1.01
CA ALA A 23 -1.73 -7.55 0.25
C ALA A 23 -3.22 -7.79 0.10
N ARG A 24 -3.71 -8.81 0.81
CA ARG A 24 -5.13 -9.03 1.03
C ARG A 24 -5.55 -8.26 2.27
N LEU A 25 -6.62 -7.50 2.15
CA LEU A 25 -7.26 -6.76 3.22
C LEU A 25 -8.59 -7.42 3.53
N ASP A 26 -8.74 -7.99 4.73
CA ASP A 26 -10.03 -8.47 5.21
C ASP A 26 -10.73 -7.36 6.01
N ALA A 27 -12.01 -7.13 5.71
CA ALA A 27 -12.81 -6.18 6.46
C ALA A 27 -13.05 -6.74 7.87
N ALA A 28 -12.37 -6.20 8.88
CA ALA A 28 -12.35 -6.71 10.25
C ALA A 28 -13.67 -6.43 11.02
N GLY A 29 -14.79 -6.94 10.51
CA GLY A 29 -16.14 -6.69 11.03
C GLY A 29 -16.87 -5.52 10.37
N GLY A 30 -16.29 -4.92 9.33
CA GLY A 30 -16.93 -3.91 8.47
C GLY A 30 -17.26 -4.46 7.08
N ASP A 31 -17.71 -3.60 6.17
CA ASP A 31 -17.97 -3.93 4.77
C ASP A 31 -16.83 -3.43 3.86
N VAL A 32 -16.64 -4.12 2.74
CA VAL A 32 -15.63 -3.75 1.72
C VAL A 32 -15.83 -2.33 1.21
N ALA A 33 -17.07 -1.84 1.14
CA ALA A 33 -17.36 -0.48 0.70
C ALA A 33 -16.85 0.58 1.71
N GLY A 34 -17.04 0.36 3.01
CA GLY A 34 -16.45 1.19 4.06
C GLY A 34 -14.93 1.17 4.05
N LEU A 35 -14.34 -0.02 3.86
CA LEU A 35 -12.90 -0.16 3.71
C LEU A 35 -12.38 0.67 2.52
N LEU A 36 -13.03 0.57 1.35
CA LEU A 36 -12.66 1.32 0.15
C LEU A 36 -12.84 2.83 0.28
N ALA A 37 -13.82 3.29 1.04
CA ALA A 37 -14.00 4.71 1.33
C ALA A 37 -12.85 5.29 2.18
N HIS A 38 -12.24 4.47 3.04
CA HIS A 38 -11.09 4.85 3.86
C HIS A 38 -9.73 4.59 3.21
N ALA A 39 -9.69 3.59 2.32
CA ALA A 39 -8.54 3.16 1.52
C ALA A 39 -8.32 4.02 0.26
N GLY A 40 -8.71 5.30 0.29
CA GLY A 40 -8.57 6.19 -0.86
C GLY A 40 -7.12 6.25 -1.36
N GLY A 41 -6.89 5.75 -2.58
CA GLY A 41 -5.56 5.69 -3.19
C GLY A 41 -4.91 4.30 -3.20
N LEU A 42 -5.56 3.25 -2.67
CA LEU A 42 -5.12 1.87 -2.86
C LEU A 42 -5.38 1.42 -4.31
N ASP A 43 -4.37 0.79 -4.92
CA ASP A 43 -4.49 0.17 -6.23
C ASP A 43 -5.16 -1.20 -6.05
N VAL A 44 -6.49 -1.24 -6.20
CA VAL A 44 -7.28 -2.45 -5.97
C VAL A 44 -7.20 -3.35 -7.20
N TRP A 45 -6.67 -4.55 -6.99
CA TRP A 45 -6.49 -5.54 -8.05
C TRP A 45 -7.64 -6.54 -8.10
N GLU A 46 -8.04 -7.06 -6.94
CA GLU A 46 -9.17 -8.00 -6.84
C GLU A 46 -10.12 -7.57 -5.72
N ARG A 47 -11.40 -7.88 -5.93
CA ARG A 47 -12.47 -7.60 -4.95
C ARG A 47 -13.25 -8.88 -4.71
N HIS A 48 -13.34 -9.24 -3.44
CA HIS A 48 -14.21 -10.29 -2.93
C HIS A 48 -15.28 -9.65 -2.03
N ASP A 49 -16.27 -10.44 -1.62
CA ASP A 49 -17.37 -9.95 -0.77
C ASP A 49 -16.89 -9.49 0.62
N GLU A 50 -15.86 -10.15 1.16
CA GLU A 50 -15.36 -9.96 2.53
C GLU A 50 -13.92 -9.42 2.58
N SER A 51 -13.24 -9.37 1.43
CA SER A 51 -11.84 -8.98 1.34
C SER A 51 -11.49 -8.35 -0.01
N ILE A 52 -10.39 -7.62 -0.06
CA ILE A 52 -9.86 -7.02 -1.30
C ILE A 52 -8.36 -7.28 -1.41
N VAL A 53 -7.87 -7.53 -2.61
CA VAL A 53 -6.43 -7.58 -2.89
C VAL A 53 -6.01 -6.23 -3.44
N VAL A 54 -4.98 -5.64 -2.84
CA VAL A 54 -4.48 -4.31 -3.21
C VAL A 54 -2.97 -4.34 -3.38
N ALA A 55 -2.47 -3.47 -4.26
CA ALA A 55 -1.08 -3.09 -4.32
C ALA A 55 -0.88 -1.75 -3.61
N ALA A 56 -0.02 -1.74 -2.60
CA ALA A 56 0.22 -0.55 -1.77
C ALA A 56 1.63 -0.54 -1.21
N ASP A 57 2.09 0.63 -0.80
CA ASP A 57 3.35 0.76 -0.08
C ASP A 57 3.24 0.14 1.31
N GLU A 58 4.35 -0.39 1.80
CA GLU A 58 4.41 -1.03 3.11
C GLU A 58 3.97 -0.10 4.26
N ASP A 59 4.36 1.18 4.20
CA ASP A 59 3.92 2.21 5.15
C ASP A 59 2.40 2.38 5.15
N HIS A 60 1.77 2.31 3.97
CA HIS A 60 0.33 2.46 3.81
C HIS A 60 -0.40 1.24 4.39
N LEU A 61 0.11 0.04 4.16
CA LEU A 61 -0.41 -1.21 4.74
C LEU A 61 -0.26 -1.19 6.27
N ALA A 62 0.90 -0.77 6.79
CA ALA A 62 1.13 -0.65 8.23
C ALA A 62 0.19 0.38 8.88
N GLU A 63 -0.11 1.50 8.22
CA GLU A 63 -1.11 2.47 8.68
C GLU A 63 -2.51 1.86 8.77
N LEU A 64 -2.91 1.03 7.80
CA LEU A 64 -4.22 0.36 7.81
C LEU A 64 -4.36 -0.61 8.99
N GLU A 65 -3.33 -1.42 9.27
CA GLU A 65 -3.29 -2.29 10.45
C GLU A 65 -3.29 -1.48 11.76
N ARG A 66 -2.48 -0.42 11.83
CA ARG A 66 -2.36 0.41 13.04
C ARG A 66 -3.67 1.11 13.40
N ARG A 67 -4.45 1.50 12.40
CA ARG A 67 -5.79 2.08 12.59
C ARG A 67 -6.87 1.04 12.86
N GLY A 68 -6.56 -0.26 12.72
CA GLY A 68 -7.51 -1.35 12.89
C GLY A 68 -8.63 -1.36 11.85
N LEU A 69 -8.37 -0.81 10.65
CA LEU A 69 -9.39 -0.68 9.59
C LEU A 69 -9.59 -1.98 8.82
N ALA A 70 -8.53 -2.75 8.64
CA ALA A 70 -8.54 -4.05 8.00
C ALA A 70 -7.44 -4.94 8.59
N ARG A 71 -7.63 -6.25 8.46
CA ARG A 71 -6.56 -7.21 8.68
C ARG A 71 -5.75 -7.30 7.39
N VAL A 72 -4.44 -7.01 7.48
CA VAL A 72 -3.54 -7.07 6.33
C VAL A 72 -2.83 -8.41 6.30
N GLU A 73 -3.01 -9.15 5.22
CA GLU A 73 -2.23 -10.33 4.90
C GLU A 73 -1.32 -10.01 3.71
N ARG A 74 -0.02 -9.93 3.98
CA ARG A 74 1.01 -9.66 2.96
C ARG A 74 1.24 -10.94 2.17
N LEU A 75 1.00 -10.89 0.86
CA LEU A 75 1.16 -12.04 -0.02
C LEU A 75 2.58 -12.07 -0.59
N GLU A 76 2.94 -11.03 -1.36
CA GLU A 76 4.24 -10.93 -2.02
C GLU A 76 4.53 -9.50 -2.50
N PRO A 77 5.80 -9.16 -2.78
CA PRO A 77 6.14 -7.91 -3.46
C PRO A 77 5.49 -7.83 -4.85
N VAL A 78 5.05 -6.63 -5.25
CA VAL A 78 4.44 -6.39 -6.57
C VAL A 78 5.37 -6.80 -7.71
N THR A 79 6.68 -6.68 -7.53
CA THR A 79 7.68 -7.10 -8.52
C THR A 79 7.63 -8.61 -8.81
N GLU A 80 7.52 -9.43 -7.76
CA GLU A 80 7.44 -10.89 -7.87
C GLU A 80 6.11 -11.33 -8.50
N PHE A 81 5.02 -10.66 -8.12
CA PHE A 81 3.71 -10.93 -8.70
C PHE A 81 3.69 -10.63 -10.20
N LEU A 82 4.23 -9.47 -10.60
CA LEU A 82 4.32 -9.07 -12.00
C LEU A 82 5.24 -9.99 -12.81
N ASP A 83 6.32 -10.52 -12.22
CA ASP A 83 7.21 -11.48 -12.89
C ASP A 83 6.49 -12.82 -13.12
N ARG A 84 5.75 -13.31 -12.12
CA ARG A 84 4.93 -14.52 -12.25
C ARG A 84 3.86 -14.37 -13.33
N HIS A 85 3.11 -13.27 -13.32
CA HIS A 85 1.99 -13.05 -14.23
C HIS A 85 2.44 -12.66 -15.65
N GLN A 86 3.65 -12.11 -15.82
CA GLN A 86 4.26 -11.89 -17.14
C GLN A 86 4.86 -13.18 -17.74
N GLY A 87 5.12 -14.21 -16.92
CA GLY A 87 5.51 -15.53 -17.38
C GLY A 87 4.42 -16.30 -18.15
N GLU A 88 3.15 -15.88 -18.05
CA GLU A 88 2.00 -16.59 -18.63
C GLU A 88 1.55 -16.07 -20.00
N THR A 89 2.23 -15.08 -20.58
CA THR A 89 1.98 -14.64 -21.97
C THR A 89 3.13 -15.04 -22.88
N ARG A 90 3.10 -16.27 -23.42
CA ARG A 90 3.80 -16.62 -24.65
C ARG A 90 3.05 -17.65 -25.48
#